data_AF-A0A2T7EH78-F1
#
_entry.id   AF-A0A2T7EH78-F1
#
_cell.length_a   1.000
_cell.length_b   1.000
_cell.length_c   1.000
_cell.angle_alpha   90.00
_cell.angle_beta   90.00
_cell.angle_gamma   90.00
#
_symmetry.space_group_name_H-M   'P 1'
#
loop_
_entity.id
_entity.type
_entity.pdbx_description
1 polymer ?
#
loop_
_entity_poly.entity_id
_entity_poly.type
_entity_poly.pdbx_seq_one_letter_code
_entity_poly.pdbx_strand_id
1 'polypeptide(L)'
;MEFPGELVISFEDHLLWHDGVYSANKIYITKDEGRVISYCKSEAVEDDGTVTPIGSINMSEIMTGKCIAKIAANNPTISIAPHRNGCNERSSVSCTPPEALKDITAVLYDEDRNEIYTGNKHGLVHV
;
A
#
# COMPACT_ATOMS: atom_id res chain seq x y z
N MET A 1 -26.77 -12.92 17.91
CA MET A 1 -26.13 -11.62 18.15
C MET A 1 -25.97 -11.00 16.78
N GLU A 2 -26.83 -10.03 16.45
CA GLU A 2 -26.67 -9.26 15.21
C GLU A 2 -25.78 -8.07 15.55
N PHE A 3 -24.68 -7.93 14.82
CA PHE A 3 -23.87 -6.71 14.88
C PHE A 3 -24.52 -5.72 13.93
N PRO A 4 -25.17 -4.65 14.41
CA PRO A 4 -25.58 -3.57 13.53
C PRO A 4 -24.30 -3.02 12.91
N GLY A 5 -24.16 -3.11 11.60
CA GLY A 5 -22.99 -2.64 10.86
C GLY A 5 -22.91 -1.11 10.82
N GLU A 6 -23.01 -0.46 11.97
CA GLU A 6 -22.87 0.99 12.10
C GLU A 6 -21.41 1.38 11.89
N LEU A 7 -21.20 2.41 11.08
CA LEU A 7 -19.86 2.94 10.81
C LEU A 7 -19.32 3.57 12.09
N VAL A 8 -18.27 2.98 12.66
CA VAL A 8 -17.65 3.47 13.91
C VAL A 8 -16.59 4.55 13.64
N ILE A 9 -15.93 4.49 12.49
CA ILE A 9 -14.79 5.37 12.17
C ILE A 9 -14.62 5.53 10.65
N SER A 10 -14.24 6.74 10.23
CA SER A 10 -13.82 7.04 8.85
C SER A 10 -12.35 7.46 8.81
N PHE A 11 -11.63 7.09 7.76
CA PHE A 11 -10.24 7.48 7.54
C PHE A 11 -10.16 8.65 6.56
N GLU A 12 -9.24 9.59 6.80
CA GLU A 12 -9.07 10.80 5.96
C GLU A 12 -8.69 10.49 4.51
N ASP A 13 -7.94 9.41 4.29
CA ASP A 13 -7.25 9.14 3.04
C ASP A 13 -7.49 7.74 2.46
N HIS A 14 -8.29 6.90 3.13
CA HIS A 14 -8.53 5.52 2.68
C HIS A 14 -9.79 5.41 1.83
N LEU A 15 -9.63 4.99 0.58
CA LEU A 15 -10.71 4.48 -0.26
C LEU A 15 -10.64 2.94 -0.26
N LEU A 16 -11.09 2.33 0.84
CA LEU A 16 -11.00 0.87 1.03
C LEU A 16 -12.02 0.08 0.19
N TRP A 17 -13.05 0.76 -0.32
CA TRP A 17 -14.18 0.15 -0.99
C TRP A 17 -14.24 0.57 -2.46
N HIS A 18 -14.15 -0.42 -3.34
CA HIS A 18 -14.53 -0.31 -4.74
C HIS A 18 -15.48 -1.47 -5.07
N ASP A 19 -16.57 -1.19 -5.79
CA ASP A 19 -17.54 -2.20 -6.18
C ASP A 19 -16.86 -3.39 -6.87
N GLY A 20 -17.01 -4.58 -6.29
CA GLY A 20 -16.51 -5.84 -6.84
C GLY A 20 -15.06 -6.22 -6.51
N VAL A 21 -14.31 -5.46 -5.69
CA VAL A 21 -12.92 -5.78 -5.32
C VAL A 21 -12.77 -6.02 -3.81
N TYR A 22 -12.58 -7.28 -3.41
CA TYR A 22 -12.27 -7.64 -2.03
C TYR A 22 -10.85 -7.17 -1.66
N SER A 23 -10.73 -6.30 -0.65
CA SER A 23 -9.49 -5.58 -0.32
C SER A 23 -8.68 -6.17 0.86
N ALA A 24 -9.05 -7.35 1.39
CA ALA A 24 -8.44 -7.85 2.63
C ALA A 24 -6.91 -8.05 2.54
N ASN A 25 -6.39 -8.47 1.39
CA ASN A 25 -4.95 -8.66 1.19
C ASN A 25 -4.17 -7.35 1.05
N LYS A 26 -4.88 -6.21 1.02
CA LYS A 26 -4.32 -4.86 0.80
C LYS A 26 -4.36 -4.02 2.07
N ILE A 27 -4.70 -4.63 3.20
CA ILE A 27 -4.83 -3.98 4.51
C ILE A 27 -4.02 -4.80 5.52
N TYR A 28 -3.22 -4.11 6.33
CA TYR A 28 -2.51 -4.66 7.47
C TYR A 28 -2.86 -3.85 8.71
N ILE A 29 -3.16 -4.53 9.81
CA ILE A 29 -3.40 -3.92 11.12
C ILE A 29 -2.24 -4.31 12.02
N THR A 30 -1.63 -3.33 12.69
CA THR A 30 -0.49 -3.57 13.58
C THR A 30 -0.87 -4.42 14.80
N LYS A 31 0.11 -5.12 15.37
CA LYS A 31 -0.09 -6.00 16.54
C LYS A 31 -0.66 -5.27 17.77
N ASP A 32 -0.36 -3.99 17.91
CA ASP A 32 -0.89 -3.12 18.96
C ASP A 32 -2.29 -2.57 18.64
N GLU A 33 -2.85 -2.92 17.47
CA GLU A 33 -4.14 -2.48 16.95
C GLU A 33 -4.30 -0.95 16.91
N GLY A 34 -3.18 -0.22 16.90
CA GLY A 34 -3.16 1.24 16.88
C GLY A 34 -3.19 1.84 15.47
N ARG A 35 -2.69 1.09 14.48
CA ARG A 35 -2.48 1.59 13.12
C ARG A 35 -2.97 0.64 12.06
N VAL A 36 -3.41 1.21 10.95
CA VAL A 36 -3.76 0.51 9.73
C VAL A 36 -2.86 0.97 8.60
N ILE A 37 -2.27 0.02 7.88
CA ILE A 37 -1.57 0.23 6.63
C ILE A 37 -2.47 -0.30 5.51
N SER A 38 -2.76 0.52 4.51
CA SER A 38 -3.64 0.13 3.41
C SER A 38 -3.08 0.54 2.06
N TYR A 39 -3.42 -0.22 1.02
CA TYR A 39 -3.27 0.22 -0.36
C TYR A 39 -4.59 0.74 -0.91
N CYS A 40 -4.60 1.99 -1.34
CA CYS A 40 -5.72 2.60 -2.04
C CYS A 40 -5.44 2.65 -3.53
N LYS A 41 -6.26 1.94 -4.31
CA LYS A 41 -6.17 1.99 -5.76
C LYS A 41 -6.52 3.40 -6.23
N SER A 42 -5.67 3.97 -7.07
CA SER A 42 -5.99 5.15 -7.87
C SER A 42 -5.77 4.83 -9.34
N GLU A 43 -6.39 5.62 -10.20
CA GLU A 43 -6.29 5.48 -11.64
C GLU A 43 -5.56 6.70 -12.17
N ALA A 44 -4.30 6.48 -12.57
CA ALA A 44 -3.50 7.49 -13.24
C ALA A 44 -3.76 7.40 -14.74
N VAL A 45 -4.02 8.53 -15.39
CA VAL A 45 -4.15 8.60 -16.86
C VAL A 45 -2.78 8.95 -17.41
N GLU A 46 -2.19 8.05 -18.21
CA GLU A 46 -0.96 8.30 -18.95
C GLU A 46 -1.23 9.23 -20.16
N ASP A 47 -0.19 9.85 -20.71
CA ASP A 47 -0.29 10.82 -21.82
C ASP A 47 -0.96 10.24 -23.09
N ASP A 48 -0.93 8.92 -23.26
CA ASP A 48 -1.56 8.20 -24.38
C ASP A 48 -3.05 7.85 -24.13
N GLY A 49 -3.59 8.26 -22.98
CA GLY A 49 -4.96 7.97 -22.56
C GLY A 49 -5.13 6.61 -21.88
N THR A 50 -4.05 5.84 -21.68
CA THR A 50 -4.09 4.57 -20.95
C THR A 50 -4.33 4.83 -19.46
N VAL A 51 -5.32 4.14 -18.89
CA VAL A 51 -5.57 4.17 -17.45
C VAL A 51 -4.72 3.11 -16.76
N THR A 52 -3.76 3.56 -15.96
CA THR A 52 -2.85 2.68 -15.23
C THR A 52 -3.22 2.68 -13.74
N PRO A 53 -3.51 1.51 -13.15
CA PRO A 53 -3.88 1.42 -11.75
C PRO A 53 -2.63 1.55 -10.87
N ILE A 54 -2.29 2.80 -10.55
CA ILE A 54 -1.19 3.18 -9.66
C ILE A 54 -1.82 3.79 -8.42
N GLY A 55 -1.64 3.14 -7.28
CA GLY A 55 -2.25 3.58 -6.03
C GLY A 55 -1.30 4.31 -5.08
N SER A 56 -1.73 4.38 -3.82
CA SER A 56 -0.93 4.86 -2.70
C SER A 56 -0.97 3.87 -1.55
N ILE A 57 0.09 3.85 -0.75
CA ILE A 57 0.08 3.20 0.55
C ILE A 57 -0.15 4.26 1.61
N ASN A 58 -1.13 4.03 2.47
CA ASN A 58 -1.54 4.95 3.51
C ASN A 58 -1.32 4.28 4.87
N MET A 59 -0.80 5.03 5.84
CA MET A 59 -0.70 4.61 7.23
C MET A 59 -1.52 5.58 8.07
N SER A 60 -2.50 5.07 8.81
CA SER A 60 -3.43 5.89 9.60
C SER A 60 -3.64 5.32 11.00
N GLU A 61 -3.96 6.19 11.94
CA GLU A 61 -4.32 5.80 13.31
C GLU A 61 -5.77 5.32 13.36
N ILE A 62 -6.00 4.12 13.92
CA ILE A 62 -7.34 3.50 13.90
C ILE A 62 -8.31 4.27 14.77
N MET A 63 -7.88 4.76 15.93
CA MET A 63 -8.77 5.43 16.90
C MET A 63 -9.26 6.80 16.45
N THR A 64 -8.47 7.51 15.64
CA THR A 64 -8.80 8.87 15.20
C THR A 64 -9.15 8.96 13.72
N GLY A 65 -8.79 7.95 12.93
CA GLY A 65 -8.92 7.97 11.47
C GLY A 65 -7.89 8.86 10.76
N LYS A 66 -6.96 9.46 11.51
CA LYS A 66 -5.99 10.43 11.00
C LYS A 66 -4.91 9.77 10.14
N CYS A 67 -4.61 10.37 8.99
CA CYS A 67 -3.47 9.98 8.16
C CYS A 67 -2.14 10.36 8.85
N ILE A 68 -1.28 9.37 9.09
CA ILE A 68 0.06 9.54 9.66
C ILE A 68 1.08 9.71 8.55
N ALA A 69 0.98 8.89 7.50
CA ALA A 69 1.89 8.91 6.36
C ALA A 69 1.22 8.40 5.08
N LYS A 70 1.69 8.91 3.94
CA LYS A 70 1.21 8.51 2.62
C LYS A 70 2.36 8.39 1.63
N ILE A 71 2.49 7.22 1.03
CA ILE A 71 3.43 6.89 -0.04
C ILE A 71 2.66 6.92 -1.35
N ALA A 72 2.96 7.89 -2.21
CA ALA A 72 2.32 8.05 -3.51
C ALA A 72 3.37 7.99 -4.62
N ALA A 73 2.99 7.42 -5.77
CA ALA A 73 3.89 7.20 -6.91
C ALA A 73 4.52 8.48 -7.48
N ASN A 74 3.83 9.61 -7.34
CA ASN A 74 4.27 10.93 -7.81
C ASN A 74 5.02 11.74 -6.76
N ASN A 75 5.33 11.19 -5.58
CA ASN A 75 6.04 11.91 -4.54
C ASN A 75 7.56 11.83 -4.77
N PRO A 76 8.23 12.95 -5.14
CA PRO A 76 9.66 12.95 -5.50
C PRO A 76 10.59 12.74 -4.30
N THR A 77 10.07 12.76 -3.07
CA THR A 77 10.86 12.61 -1.84
C THR A 77 11.05 11.16 -1.40
N ILE A 78 10.39 10.20 -2.08
CA ILE A 78 10.44 8.78 -1.73
C ILE A 78 11.64 8.13 -2.43
N SER A 79 12.66 7.78 -1.63
CA SER A 79 13.78 6.97 -2.08
C SER A 79 13.49 5.50 -1.72
N ILE A 80 13.42 4.64 -2.73
CA ILE A 80 13.30 3.19 -2.54
C ILE A 80 14.72 2.61 -2.53
N ALA A 81 15.13 2.08 -1.37
CA ALA A 81 16.45 1.49 -1.22
C ALA A 81 16.45 0.06 -1.78
N PRO A 82 17.42 -0.34 -2.61
CA PRO A 82 17.58 -1.74 -2.95
C PRO A 82 17.93 -2.54 -1.69
N HIS A 83 17.18 -3.60 -1.40
CA HIS A 83 17.49 -4.51 -0.29
C HIS A 83 18.88 -5.13 -0.52
N ARG A 84 19.89 -4.73 0.26
CA ARG A 84 21.21 -5.39 0.28
C ARG A 84 21.14 -6.63 1.16
N ASN A 85 20.68 -7.75 0.59
CA ASN A 85 20.97 -9.06 1.19
C ASN A 85 22.34 -9.53 0.69
N GLY A 86 23.17 -10.03 1.61
CA GLY A 86 24.56 -10.46 1.38
C GLY A 86 24.72 -11.73 0.54
N CYS A 87 23.97 -11.87 -0.55
CA CYS A 87 23.98 -13.03 -1.43
C CYS A 87 24.08 -12.54 -2.88
N ASN A 88 25.17 -12.93 -3.56
CA ASN A 88 25.32 -12.73 -5.00
C ASN A 88 24.17 -13.40 -5.76
N GLU A 89 23.61 -12.67 -6.73
CA GLU A 89 22.70 -13.12 -7.79
C GLU A 89 21.23 -13.40 -7.43
N ARG A 90 20.42 -12.33 -7.36
CA ARG A 90 19.34 -12.03 -8.35
C ARG A 90 18.53 -10.79 -7.94
N SER A 91 18.46 -9.84 -8.87
CA SER A 91 17.43 -8.81 -9.02
C SER A 91 17.36 -7.69 -7.97
N SER A 92 18.45 -6.93 -7.79
CA SER A 92 18.34 -5.55 -7.29
C SER A 92 17.87 -4.64 -8.42
N VAL A 93 16.59 -4.74 -8.79
CA VAL A 93 15.97 -3.74 -9.68
C VAL A 93 15.82 -2.48 -8.86
N SER A 94 16.45 -1.38 -9.29
CA SER A 94 16.16 -0.05 -8.78
C SER A 94 14.67 0.21 -8.96
N CYS A 95 13.90 0.10 -7.88
CA CYS A 95 12.47 0.23 -7.97
C CYS A 95 12.09 1.71 -7.87
N THR A 96 11.25 2.17 -8.79
CA THR A 96 10.67 3.52 -8.71
C THR A 96 9.32 3.45 -7.98
N PRO A 97 8.91 4.50 -7.22
CA PRO A 97 7.61 4.51 -6.55
C PRO A 97 6.41 4.13 -7.44
N PRO A 98 6.34 4.54 -8.73
CA PRO A 98 5.30 4.08 -9.64
C PRO A 98 5.29 2.57 -9.87
N GLU A 99 6.46 1.93 -9.95
CA GLU A 99 6.57 0.49 -10.18
C GLU A 99 6.13 -0.31 -8.95
N ALA A 100 6.57 0.11 -7.75
CA ALA A 100 6.18 -0.53 -6.49
C ALA A 100 4.69 -0.43 -6.18
N LEU A 101 4.01 0.61 -6.69
CA LEU A 101 2.62 0.94 -6.41
C LEU A 101 1.65 0.59 -7.53
N LYS A 102 2.15 -0.01 -8.62
CA LYS A 102 1.34 -0.41 -9.78
C LYS A 102 0.80 -1.83 -9.59
N ASP A 103 -0.49 -2.01 -9.87
CA ASP A 103 -1.15 -3.31 -9.90
C ASP A 103 -0.95 -4.16 -8.62
N ILE A 104 -0.92 -3.52 -7.44
CA ILE A 104 -0.74 -4.22 -6.15
C ILE A 104 -1.87 -5.21 -5.91
N THR A 105 -1.47 -6.43 -5.54
CA THR A 105 -2.34 -7.54 -5.14
C THR A 105 -2.28 -7.82 -3.65
N ALA A 106 -1.15 -7.52 -3.00
CA ALA A 106 -0.97 -7.73 -1.57
C ALA A 106 -0.02 -6.69 -0.93
N VAL A 107 -0.26 -6.38 0.35
CA VAL A 107 0.59 -5.56 1.21
C VAL A 107 0.89 -6.30 2.51
N LEU A 108 2.13 -6.23 2.97
CA LEU A 108 2.58 -6.71 4.27
C LEU A 108 3.45 -5.65 4.94
N TYR A 109 3.29 -5.46 6.25
CA TYR A 109 4.17 -4.59 7.04
C TYR A 109 4.95 -5.43 8.05
N ASP A 110 6.27 -5.37 7.98
CA ASP A 110 7.17 -5.94 8.98
C ASP A 110 7.40 -4.88 10.07
N GLU A 111 6.71 -5.02 11.19
CA GLU A 111 6.78 -4.10 12.33
C GLU A 111 8.16 -4.07 13.00
N ASP A 112 8.90 -5.18 12.95
CA ASP A 112 10.21 -5.29 13.61
C ASP A 112 11.30 -4.57 12.78
N ARG A 113 11.16 -4.60 11.45
CA ARG A 113 12.06 -3.93 10.50
C ARG A 113 11.60 -2.54 10.06
N ASN A 114 10.34 -2.21 10.33
CA ASN A 114 9.68 -1.01 9.82
C ASN A 114 9.73 -0.94 8.27
N GLU A 115 9.46 -2.06 7.61
CA GLU A 115 9.51 -2.24 6.15
C GLU A 115 8.13 -2.62 5.60
N ILE A 116 7.76 -2.06 4.43
CA ILE A 116 6.50 -2.37 3.77
C ILE A 116 6.79 -3.17 2.51
N TYR A 117 6.27 -4.39 2.45
CA TYR A 117 6.39 -5.26 1.29
C TYR A 117 5.13 -5.17 0.44
N THR A 118 5.29 -4.94 -0.87
CA THR A 118 4.19 -4.98 -1.84
C THR A 118 4.40 -6.08 -2.86
N GLY A 119 3.31 -6.80 -3.18
CA GLY A 119 3.27 -7.75 -4.28
C GLY A 119 2.37 -7.24 -5.39
N ASN A 120 2.79 -7.38 -6.66
CA ASN A 120 1.99 -6.97 -7.81
C ASN A 120 1.52 -8.14 -8.68
N LYS A 121 0.65 -7.87 -9.66
CA LYS A 121 0.10 -8.89 -10.58
C LYS A 121 1.15 -9.64 -11.42
N HIS A 122 2.35 -9.08 -11.56
CA HIS A 122 3.45 -9.70 -12.30
C HIS A 122 4.28 -10.66 -11.43
N GLY A 123 3.92 -10.81 -10.14
CA GLY A 123 4.65 -11.66 -9.19
C GLY A 123 5.94 -11.00 -8.68
N LEU A 124 6.12 -9.69 -8.85
CA LEU A 124 7.24 -8.94 -8.30
C LEU A 124 6.94 -8.50 -6.87
N VAL A 125 7.98 -8.45 -6.05
CA VAL A 125 7.94 -7.97 -4.66
C VAL A 125 8.85 -6.74 -4.53
N HIS A 126 8.32 -5.70 -3.90
CA HIS A 126 9.04 -4.44 -3.62
C HIS A 126 9.05 -4.17 -2.11
N VAL A 127 10.09 -3.46 -1.63
CA VAL A 127 10.26 -3.01 -0.24
C VAL A 127 10.55 -1.51 -0.21
#